data_AF-A0A1H4RJ35-F1
#
_entry.id   AF-A0A1H4RJ35-F1
#
_cell.length_a   1.000
_cell.length_b   1.000
_cell.length_c   1.000
_cell.angle_alpha   90.00
_cell.angle_beta   90.00
_cell.angle_gamma   90.00
#
_symmetry.space_group_name_H-M   'P 1'
#
loop_
_entity.id
_entity.type
_entity.pdbx_description
1 polymer ?
#
loop_
_entity_poly.entity_id
_entity_poly.type
_entity_poly.pdbx_seq_one_letter_code
_entity_poly.pdbx_strand_id
1 'polypeptide(L)'
;MPHQRQGRDGNRADRNPHRRKGRVVTDRKRLIQATTVLLYMGPLLAGLAGLGAAYLPPFVAFFMLCLVMLRPHKWPQRFGEWLTLGAGLAALTLLCSQTLFVALLFGVGRGIGGVLGFVPLFNPLLPVALSLVALPLLRLAWGPELALVTGKTIDQLLWTDEADAGPPRPVPASAEAALSDLFALAEDGETEVGVMLEQLEHFLDTGDIWSRLAALTAALNDGPANQHLALRTAVIVKATEPFPDADYTVPGEMRMIFAAAGCSEELLSLLSLRGRALLHRIPAMAPYFPPAGVVRDLAGGCEGSAAARALRDLAAALAAAGAPAQSSGQASETARSRPAAARPVTPGFVQTVAGARQA
;
A
#
# COMPACT_ATOMS: atom_id res chain seq x y z
N MET A 1 26.67 48.71 53.28
CA MET A 1 26.90 47.35 53.81
C MET A 1 25.87 46.41 53.20
N PRO A 2 26.29 45.45 52.37
CA PRO A 2 25.41 44.46 51.76
C PRO A 2 25.30 43.24 52.69
N HIS A 3 24.10 42.66 52.82
CA HIS A 3 23.93 41.34 53.41
C HIS A 3 23.27 40.40 52.40
N GLN A 4 24.08 39.42 51.99
CA GLN A 4 23.66 38.17 51.37
C GLN A 4 22.61 37.46 52.23
N ARG A 5 21.59 36.88 51.59
CA ARG A 5 20.99 35.58 51.94
C ARG A 5 20.41 34.99 50.65
N GLN A 6 21.13 34.09 49.99
CA GLN A 6 21.29 32.66 50.30
C GLN A 6 20.13 31.82 49.74
N GLY A 7 20.40 31.32 48.53
CA GLY A 7 20.16 29.95 48.07
C GLY A 7 18.91 29.24 48.57
N ARG A 8 17.91 29.19 47.69
CA ARG A 8 16.98 28.06 47.66
C ARG A 8 17.17 27.37 46.32
N ASP A 9 18.07 26.39 46.34
CA ASP A 9 18.30 25.43 45.28
C ASP A 9 17.00 24.65 45.04
N GLY A 10 16.18 25.19 44.15
CA GLY A 10 15.10 24.47 43.52
C GLY A 10 15.72 23.44 42.60
N ASN A 11 15.94 22.25 43.17
CA ASN A 11 16.23 20.97 42.53
C ASN A 11 15.40 20.79 41.25
N ARG A 12 15.87 21.41 40.16
CA ARG A 12 15.30 21.32 38.82
C ARG A 12 15.85 20.03 38.26
N ALA A 13 15.25 18.93 38.72
CA ALA A 13 15.44 17.61 38.16
C ALA A 13 15.33 17.74 36.64
N ASP A 14 16.50 17.63 36.02
CA ASP A 14 16.78 17.57 34.62
C ASP A 14 15.96 16.40 34.02
N ARG A 15 14.68 16.67 33.75
CA ARG A 15 13.78 15.77 33.04
C ARG A 15 14.16 15.84 31.58
N ASN A 16 15.29 15.21 31.28
CA ASN A 16 15.80 15.04 29.94
C ASN A 16 14.77 14.20 29.13
N PRO A 17 13.94 14.82 28.25
CA PRO A 17 12.80 14.16 27.62
C PRO A 17 13.25 13.06 26.64
N HIS A 18 14.50 13.13 26.17
CA HIS A 18 15.12 12.14 25.30
C HIS A 18 15.33 10.78 25.99
N ARG A 19 15.59 10.75 27.30
CA ARG A 19 15.80 9.51 28.05
C ARG A 19 14.52 8.70 28.29
N ARG A 20 13.34 9.33 28.21
CA ARG A 20 12.04 8.66 28.30
C ARG A 20 11.63 8.03 26.98
N LYS A 21 11.88 8.68 25.84
CA LYS A 21 11.52 8.16 24.50
C LYS A 21 12.28 6.87 24.16
N GLY A 22 13.58 6.78 24.47
CA GLY A 22 14.39 5.59 24.20
C GLY A 22 13.93 4.33 24.95
N ARG A 23 13.30 4.48 26.14
CA ARG A 23 12.85 3.35 26.96
C ARG A 23 11.53 2.74 26.44
N VAL A 24 10.61 3.58 25.98
CA VAL A 24 9.30 3.14 25.46
C VAL A 24 9.42 2.36 24.15
N VAL A 25 10.39 2.71 23.30
CA VAL A 25 10.60 2.05 21.99
C VAL A 25 11.26 0.66 22.15
N THR A 26 12.24 0.53 23.06
CA THR A 26 12.88 -0.77 23.36
C THR A 26 11.91 -1.76 23.99
N ASP A 27 11.00 -1.30 24.85
CA ASP A 27 9.96 -2.12 25.47
C ASP A 27 8.97 -2.65 24.41
N ARG A 28 8.65 -1.86 23.38
CA ARG A 28 7.75 -2.27 22.28
C ARG A 28 8.36 -3.34 21.38
N LYS A 29 9.63 -3.20 20.96
CA LYS A 29 10.33 -4.22 20.14
C LYS A 29 10.38 -5.56 20.87
N ARG A 30 10.70 -5.54 22.16
CA ARG A 30 10.71 -6.73 23.04
C ARG A 30 9.32 -7.34 23.17
N LEU A 31 8.28 -6.53 23.31
CA LEU A 31 6.90 -7.00 23.39
C LEU A 31 6.47 -7.69 22.08
N ILE A 32 6.78 -7.12 20.92
CA ILE A 32 6.48 -7.73 19.62
C ILE A 32 7.23 -9.05 19.46
N GLN A 33 8.53 -9.07 19.75
CA GLN A 33 9.34 -10.30 19.68
C GLN A 33 8.83 -11.38 20.63
N ALA A 34 8.52 -11.02 21.88
CA ALA A 34 7.95 -11.93 22.87
C ALA A 34 6.61 -12.50 22.40
N THR A 35 5.77 -11.67 21.79
CA THR A 35 4.47 -12.09 21.27
C THR A 35 4.60 -13.03 20.08
N THR A 36 5.52 -12.76 19.15
CA THR A 36 5.80 -13.65 18.02
C THR A 36 6.35 -15.00 18.50
N VAL A 37 7.24 -15.00 19.49
CA VAL A 37 7.73 -16.23 20.14
C VAL A 37 6.57 -16.98 20.79
N LEU A 38 5.66 -16.28 21.48
CA LEU A 38 4.48 -16.88 22.11
C LEU A 38 3.56 -17.56 21.09
N LEU A 39 3.34 -16.91 19.94
CA LEU A 39 2.55 -17.44 18.84
C LEU A 39 3.15 -18.76 18.30
N TYR A 40 4.48 -18.82 18.14
CA TYR A 40 5.20 -19.97 17.60
C TYR A 40 5.38 -21.09 18.63
N MET A 41 5.40 -20.75 19.92
CA MET A 41 5.49 -21.72 21.01
C MET A 41 4.27 -22.62 21.11
N GLY A 42 3.07 -22.14 20.76
CA GLY A 42 1.86 -22.97 20.79
C GLY A 42 1.96 -24.25 19.93
N PRO A 43 2.17 -24.16 18.61
CA PRO A 43 2.35 -25.33 17.76
C PRO A 43 3.51 -26.23 18.18
N LEU A 44 4.61 -25.65 18.67
CA LEU A 44 5.78 -26.39 19.13
C LEU A 44 5.49 -27.19 20.39
N LEU A 45 4.83 -26.59 21.39
CA LEU A 45 4.38 -27.28 22.61
C LEU A 45 3.34 -28.36 22.31
N ALA A 46 2.44 -28.11 21.35
CA ALA A 46 1.47 -29.10 20.91
C ALA A 46 2.16 -30.31 20.27
N GLY A 47 3.19 -30.09 19.45
CA GLY A 47 4.05 -31.16 18.93
C GLY A 47 4.79 -31.92 20.03
N LEU A 48 5.36 -31.20 21.01
CA LEU A 48 6.06 -31.77 22.16
C LEU A 48 5.17 -32.67 23.03
N ALA A 49 3.92 -32.24 23.28
CA ALA A 49 2.91 -33.01 23.98
C ALA A 49 2.36 -34.18 23.15
N GLY A 50 2.84 -34.38 21.92
CA GLY A 50 2.45 -35.49 21.06
C GLY A 50 1.02 -35.38 20.52
N LEU A 51 0.41 -34.20 20.57
CA LEU A 51 -0.97 -33.98 20.11
C LEU A 51 -1.10 -34.37 18.62
N GLY A 52 -2.27 -34.94 18.28
CA GLY A 52 -2.53 -35.46 16.94
C GLY A 52 -2.68 -34.36 15.88
N ALA A 53 -2.62 -34.77 14.60
CA ALA A 53 -2.78 -33.87 13.45
C ALA A 53 -4.11 -33.10 13.41
N ALA A 54 -5.13 -33.57 14.14
CA ALA A 54 -6.41 -32.87 14.30
C ALA A 54 -6.27 -31.45 14.91
N TYR A 55 -5.17 -31.17 15.61
CA TYR A 55 -4.91 -29.86 16.18
C TYR A 55 -4.17 -28.91 15.23
N LEU A 56 -3.76 -29.37 14.04
CA LEU A 56 -3.08 -28.52 13.05
C LEU A 56 -3.99 -27.39 12.50
N PRO A 57 -5.26 -27.64 12.11
CA PRO A 57 -6.13 -26.61 11.53
C PRO A 57 -6.32 -25.34 12.39
N PRO A 58 -6.58 -25.41 13.72
CA PRO A 58 -6.75 -24.19 14.52
C PRO A 58 -5.48 -23.34 14.57
N PHE A 59 -4.28 -23.93 14.62
CA PHE A 59 -3.03 -23.16 14.55
C PHE A 59 -2.87 -22.49 13.19
N VAL A 60 -3.13 -23.20 12.09
CA VAL A 60 -3.10 -22.60 10.75
C VAL A 60 -4.07 -21.43 10.66
N ALA A 61 -5.27 -21.55 11.22
CA ALA A 61 -6.24 -20.47 11.26
C ALA A 61 -5.73 -19.25 12.04
N PHE A 62 -5.09 -19.44 13.21
CA PHE A 62 -4.49 -18.33 13.97
C PHE A 62 -3.36 -17.63 13.23
N PHE A 63 -2.50 -18.39 12.54
CA PHE A 63 -1.43 -17.82 11.73
C PHE A 63 -1.97 -17.05 10.52
N MET A 64 -2.97 -17.58 9.84
CA MET A 64 -3.64 -16.88 8.75
C MET A 64 -4.31 -15.60 9.25
N LEU A 65 -5.02 -15.66 10.38
CA LEU A 65 -5.61 -14.48 11.01
C LEU A 65 -4.53 -13.44 11.38
N CYS A 66 -3.39 -13.90 11.89
CA CYS A 66 -2.25 -13.05 12.19
C CYS A 66 -1.72 -12.35 10.92
N LEU A 67 -1.55 -13.07 9.80
CA LEU A 67 -1.12 -12.47 8.53
C LEU A 67 -2.11 -11.43 7.99
N VAL A 68 -3.41 -11.73 8.06
CA VAL A 68 -4.48 -10.81 7.68
C VAL A 68 -4.41 -9.53 8.52
N MET A 69 -4.20 -9.66 9.83
CA MET A 69 -4.05 -8.52 10.72
C MET A 69 -2.76 -7.72 10.48
N LEU A 70 -1.66 -8.38 10.11
CA LEU A 70 -0.36 -7.73 9.92
C LEU A 70 -0.26 -6.96 8.61
N ARG A 71 -0.89 -7.44 7.53
CA ARG A 71 -0.82 -6.81 6.20
C ARG A 71 -2.20 -6.69 5.55
N PRO A 72 -3.14 -5.94 6.14
CA PRO A 72 -4.52 -5.87 5.64
C PRO A 72 -4.60 -5.38 4.18
N HIS A 73 -3.66 -4.53 3.76
CA HIS A 73 -3.56 -3.98 2.41
C HIS A 73 -3.21 -5.02 1.32
N LYS A 74 -2.60 -6.16 1.69
CA LYS A 74 -2.28 -7.23 0.72
C LYS A 74 -3.46 -8.17 0.47
N TRP A 75 -4.55 -8.02 1.21
CA TRP A 75 -5.72 -8.88 1.09
C TRP A 75 -6.80 -8.19 0.26
N PRO A 76 -7.50 -8.92 -0.63
CA PRO A 76 -8.55 -8.35 -1.45
C PRO A 76 -9.68 -7.80 -0.56
N GLN A 77 -10.03 -6.54 -0.77
CA GLN A 77 -11.02 -5.83 0.06
C GLN A 77 -12.44 -6.09 -0.42
N ARG A 78 -12.60 -6.44 -1.70
CA ARG A 78 -13.92 -6.69 -2.31
C ARG A 78 -14.10 -8.16 -2.60
N PHE A 79 -15.32 -8.66 -2.37
CA PHE A 79 -15.69 -10.06 -2.64
C PHE A 79 -15.41 -10.49 -4.09
N GLY A 80 -15.55 -9.57 -5.05
CA GLY A 80 -15.26 -9.84 -6.46
C GLY A 80 -13.77 -10.07 -6.76
N GLU A 81 -12.87 -9.48 -5.98
CA GLU A 81 -11.42 -9.61 -6.17
C GLU A 81 -10.93 -11.00 -5.74
N TRP A 82 -11.59 -11.62 -4.76
CA TRP A 82 -11.32 -13.00 -4.31
C TRP A 82 -11.59 -14.05 -5.39
N LEU A 83 -12.46 -13.73 -6.36
CA LEU A 83 -12.79 -14.63 -7.47
C LEU A 83 -11.77 -14.54 -8.61
N THR A 84 -10.79 -13.63 -8.54
CA THR A 84 -9.73 -13.57 -9.53
C THR A 84 -8.77 -14.75 -9.34
N LEU A 85 -8.35 -15.34 -10.46
CA LEU A 85 -7.50 -16.54 -10.44
C LEU A 85 -6.15 -16.26 -9.76
N GLY A 86 -5.62 -15.04 -9.92
CA GLY A 86 -4.40 -14.60 -9.24
C GLY A 86 -4.54 -14.50 -7.72
N ALA A 87 -5.59 -13.84 -7.22
CA ALA A 87 -5.83 -13.74 -5.78
C ALA A 87 -6.09 -15.11 -5.14
N GLY A 88 -6.83 -15.98 -5.84
CA GLY A 88 -7.06 -17.36 -5.40
C GLY A 88 -5.76 -18.16 -5.30
N LEU A 89 -4.88 -18.07 -6.30
CA LEU A 89 -3.61 -18.76 -6.30
C LEU A 89 -2.69 -18.24 -5.18
N ALA A 90 -2.63 -16.93 -4.98
CA ALA A 90 -1.85 -16.32 -3.91
C ALA A 90 -2.36 -16.72 -2.51
N ALA A 91 -3.68 -16.71 -2.30
CA ALA A 91 -4.28 -17.15 -1.05
C ALA A 91 -3.98 -18.64 -0.79
N LEU A 92 -4.00 -19.47 -1.83
CA LEU A 92 -3.67 -20.89 -1.75
C LEU A 92 -2.19 -21.11 -1.40
N THR A 93 -1.26 -20.39 -2.05
CA THR A 93 0.17 -20.52 -1.73
C THR A 93 0.49 -20.05 -0.31
N LEU A 94 -0.15 -18.97 0.14
CA LEU A 94 -0.10 -18.51 1.53
C LEU A 94 -0.61 -19.59 2.50
N LEU A 95 -1.77 -20.17 2.23
CA LEU A 95 -2.35 -21.22 3.06
C LEU A 95 -1.45 -22.46 3.12
N CYS A 96 -0.91 -22.90 1.97
CA CYS A 96 0.03 -24.02 1.89
C CYS A 96 1.32 -23.73 2.67
N SER A 97 1.89 -22.53 2.51
CA SER A 97 3.09 -22.11 3.23
C SER A 97 2.87 -22.07 4.74
N GLN A 98 1.74 -21.54 5.19
CA GLN A 98 1.39 -21.52 6.62
C GLN A 98 1.15 -22.91 7.17
N THR A 99 0.47 -23.78 6.42
CA THR A 99 0.27 -25.17 6.82
C THR A 99 1.60 -25.90 6.96
N LEU A 100 2.52 -25.73 6.01
CA LEU A 100 3.86 -26.31 6.05
C LEU A 100 4.66 -25.79 7.25
N PHE A 101 4.60 -24.49 7.51
CA PHE A 101 5.30 -23.86 8.64
C PHE A 101 4.80 -24.40 9.99
N VAL A 102 3.48 -24.46 10.19
CA VAL A 102 2.89 -25.01 11.41
C VAL A 102 3.20 -26.51 11.55
N ALA A 103 3.16 -27.28 10.46
CA ALA A 103 3.53 -28.69 10.45
C ALA A 103 5.00 -28.90 10.82
N LEU A 104 5.90 -28.03 10.34
CA LEU A 104 7.32 -28.03 10.70
C LEU A 104 7.50 -27.78 12.21
N LEU A 105 6.83 -26.77 12.79
CA LEU A 105 6.88 -26.51 14.23
C LEU A 105 6.38 -27.70 15.06
N PHE A 106 5.28 -28.34 14.62
CA PHE A 106 4.79 -29.57 15.22
C PHE A 106 5.82 -30.70 15.14
N GLY A 107 6.44 -30.89 13.98
CA GLY A 107 7.46 -31.90 13.75
C GLY A 107 8.69 -31.70 14.63
N VAL A 108 9.17 -30.45 14.75
CA VAL A 108 10.29 -30.09 15.64
C VAL A 108 9.93 -30.35 17.10
N GLY A 109 8.75 -29.90 17.55
CA GLY A 109 8.28 -30.16 18.91
C GLY A 109 8.22 -31.66 19.22
N ARG A 110 7.68 -32.46 18.29
CA ARG A 110 7.59 -33.92 18.43
C ARG A 110 8.95 -34.60 18.42
N GLY A 111 9.88 -34.11 17.59
CA GLY A 111 11.28 -34.57 17.56
C GLY A 111 11.99 -34.34 18.89
N ILE A 112 11.83 -33.15 19.48
CA ILE A 112 12.38 -32.83 20.81
C ILE A 112 11.78 -33.76 21.88
N GLY A 113 10.46 -33.94 21.88
CA GLY A 113 9.79 -34.82 22.87
C GLY A 113 10.20 -36.28 22.74
N GLY A 114 10.39 -36.75 21.50
CA GLY A 114 10.90 -38.09 21.22
C GLY A 114 12.33 -38.31 21.69
N VAL A 115 13.23 -37.35 21.44
CA VAL A 115 14.64 -37.43 21.89
C VAL A 115 14.75 -37.35 23.40
N LEU A 116 13.96 -36.50 24.06
CA LEU A 116 13.93 -36.39 25.52
C LEU A 116 13.26 -37.59 26.20
N GLY A 117 12.56 -38.45 25.45
CA GLY A 117 11.79 -39.56 25.99
C GLY A 117 10.65 -39.10 26.92
N PHE A 118 10.26 -37.83 26.84
CA PHE A 118 9.31 -37.21 27.75
C PHE A 118 8.21 -36.52 26.96
N VAL A 119 6.97 -36.97 27.19
CA VAL A 119 5.76 -36.36 26.63
C VAL A 119 5.02 -35.68 27.77
N PRO A 120 5.10 -34.34 27.89
CA PRO A 120 4.40 -33.65 28.96
C PRO A 120 2.88 -33.77 28.76
N LEU A 121 2.20 -34.22 29.81
CA LEU A 121 0.73 -34.28 29.90
C LEU A 121 0.18 -32.89 30.22
N PHE A 122 0.24 -31.99 29.24
CA PHE A 122 -0.46 -30.71 29.34
C PHE A 122 -1.92 -30.87 28.89
N ASN A 123 -2.79 -30.00 29.40
CA ASN A 123 -4.14 -29.87 28.85
C ASN A 123 -4.02 -29.45 27.36
N PRO A 124 -4.67 -30.15 26.41
CA PRO A 124 -4.61 -29.83 24.98
C PRO A 124 -5.00 -28.39 24.63
N LEU A 125 -5.76 -27.73 25.51
CA LEU A 125 -6.17 -26.35 25.34
C LEU A 125 -5.05 -25.34 25.66
N LEU A 126 -4.03 -25.71 26.42
CA LEU A 126 -2.98 -24.79 26.85
C LEU A 126 -2.17 -24.24 25.66
N PRO A 127 -1.66 -25.07 24.72
CA PRO A 127 -0.91 -24.56 23.57
C PRO A 127 -1.80 -23.70 22.64
N VAL A 128 -3.08 -24.04 22.52
CA VAL A 128 -4.07 -23.29 21.73
C VAL A 128 -4.33 -21.93 22.36
N ALA A 129 -4.57 -21.89 23.67
CA ALA A 129 -4.77 -20.65 24.43
C ALA A 129 -3.53 -19.73 24.36
N LEU A 130 -2.33 -20.31 24.40
CA LEU A 130 -1.08 -19.57 24.28
C LEU A 130 -0.98 -18.81 22.95
N SER A 131 -1.25 -19.49 21.83
CA SER A 131 -1.31 -18.86 20.51
C SER A 131 -2.46 -17.87 20.38
N LEU A 132 -3.62 -18.18 20.97
CA LEU A 132 -4.78 -17.29 20.94
C LEU A 132 -4.49 -15.96 21.67
N VAL A 133 -3.86 -16.01 22.84
CA VAL A 133 -3.49 -14.83 23.64
C VAL A 133 -2.41 -13.99 22.96
N ALA A 134 -1.56 -14.61 22.14
CA ALA A 134 -0.59 -13.88 21.33
C ALA A 134 -1.27 -12.92 20.32
N LEU A 135 -2.46 -13.24 19.80
CA LEU A 135 -3.17 -12.38 18.83
C LEU A 135 -3.56 -11.00 19.38
N PRO A 136 -4.31 -10.88 20.51
CA PRO A 136 -4.63 -9.58 21.07
C PRO A 136 -3.39 -8.86 21.62
N LEU A 137 -2.41 -9.59 22.16
CA LEU A 137 -1.13 -8.99 22.56
C LEU A 137 -0.40 -8.39 21.37
N LEU A 138 -0.42 -9.06 20.22
CA LEU A 138 0.21 -8.55 19.00
C LEU A 138 -0.52 -7.31 18.53
N ARG A 139 -1.86 -7.31 18.61
CA ARG A 139 -2.68 -6.15 18.25
C ARG A 139 -2.50 -4.96 19.20
N LEU A 140 -2.21 -5.22 20.47
CA LEU A 140 -1.92 -4.19 21.47
C LEU A 140 -0.49 -3.64 21.30
N ALA A 141 0.47 -4.51 21.02
CA ALA A 141 1.86 -4.15 20.74
C ALA A 141 2.01 -3.42 19.39
N TRP A 142 1.15 -3.77 18.43
CA TRP A 142 1.14 -3.25 17.07
C TRP A 142 -0.07 -2.38 16.79
N GLY A 143 0.11 -1.06 16.88
CA GLY A 143 -0.78 -0.11 16.22
C GLY A 143 -0.48 -0.09 14.72
N PRO A 144 -1.35 -0.59 13.83
CA PRO A 144 -1.13 -0.55 12.38
C PRO A 144 -1.04 0.90 11.90
N GLU A 145 -1.78 1.81 12.53
CA GLU A 145 -1.67 3.25 12.28
C GLU A 145 -0.30 3.79 12.66
N LEU A 146 0.31 3.32 13.76
CA LEU A 146 1.65 3.75 14.15
C LEU A 146 2.73 3.20 13.22
N ALA A 147 2.54 2.00 12.68
CA ALA A 147 3.46 1.38 11.72
C ALA A 147 3.43 2.08 10.36
N LEU A 148 2.23 2.44 9.91
CA LEU A 148 2.04 3.30 8.75
C LEU A 148 2.69 4.66 9.00
N VAL A 149 2.40 5.33 10.14
CA VAL A 149 3.02 6.62 10.50
C VAL A 149 4.55 6.56 10.65
N THR A 150 5.13 5.43 11.06
CA THR A 150 6.59 5.32 11.22
C THR A 150 7.31 4.90 9.93
N GLY A 151 6.57 4.51 8.87
CA GLY A 151 7.14 4.04 7.60
C GLY A 151 8.02 2.78 7.74
N LYS A 152 8.04 2.15 8.91
CA LYS A 152 8.85 0.98 9.23
C LYS A 152 7.95 -0.23 9.31
N THR A 153 8.14 -1.17 8.38
CA THR A 153 7.50 -2.50 8.47
C THR A 153 8.05 -3.27 9.68
N ILE A 154 7.29 -4.27 10.17
CA ILE A 154 7.73 -5.14 11.28
C ILE A 154 9.11 -5.72 11.00
N ASP A 155 9.34 -6.14 9.76
CA ASP A 155 10.61 -6.71 9.31
C ASP A 155 11.73 -5.67 9.45
N GLN A 156 11.52 -4.44 9.01
CA GLN A 156 12.48 -3.35 9.20
C GLN A 156 12.76 -3.06 10.68
N LEU A 157 11.75 -3.05 11.54
CA LEU A 157 11.91 -2.84 12.99
C LEU A 157 12.65 -4.00 13.70
N LEU A 158 12.47 -5.24 13.22
CA LEU A 158 13.21 -6.40 13.73
C LEU A 158 14.68 -6.38 13.30
N TRP A 159 14.95 -6.07 12.03
CA TRP A 159 16.27 -6.24 11.39
C TRP A 159 17.15 -4.98 11.36
N THR A 160 16.61 -3.77 11.56
CA THR A 160 17.44 -2.56 11.66
C THR A 160 18.03 -2.48 13.06
N ASP A 161 19.36 -2.62 13.18
CA ASP A 161 20.08 -2.20 14.38
C ASP A 161 20.05 -0.67 14.46
N GLU A 162 19.50 -0.12 15.55
CA GLU A 162 19.35 1.33 15.75
C GLU A 162 20.70 2.08 15.83
N ALA A 163 21.82 1.34 15.85
CA ALA A 163 23.16 1.90 15.95
C ALA A 163 23.60 2.70 14.70
N ASP A 164 22.99 2.47 13.54
CA ASP A 164 23.37 3.11 12.27
C ASP A 164 22.29 4.05 11.70
N ALA A 165 21.16 4.21 12.40
CA ALA A 165 20.14 5.15 12.00
C ALA A 165 20.52 6.54 12.50
N GLY A 166 20.89 7.44 11.56
CA GLY A 166 20.95 8.88 11.81
C GLY A 166 19.70 9.39 12.53
N PRO A 167 19.75 10.59 13.15
CA PRO A 167 18.66 11.10 13.99
C PRO A 167 17.32 10.95 13.27
N PRO A 168 16.30 10.36 13.91
CA PRO A 168 15.01 10.11 13.25
C PRO A 168 14.45 11.44 12.77
N ARG A 169 14.33 11.62 11.45
CA ARG A 169 13.59 12.75 10.89
C ARG A 169 12.17 12.69 11.48
N PRO A 170 11.68 13.78 12.08
CA PRO A 170 10.34 13.80 12.64
C PRO A 170 9.35 13.56 11.51
N VAL A 171 8.65 12.42 11.54
CA VAL A 171 7.61 12.14 10.55
C VAL A 171 6.36 12.97 10.92
N PRO A 172 5.85 13.80 10.01
CA PRO A 172 4.64 14.59 10.24
C PRO A 172 3.43 13.71 10.52
N ALA A 173 2.67 14.07 11.56
CA ALA A 173 1.55 13.28 12.08
C ALA A 173 0.28 13.32 11.19
N SER A 174 0.17 14.28 10.27
CA SER A 174 -0.94 14.42 9.34
C SER A 174 -0.44 14.41 7.89
N ALA A 175 -1.30 13.97 6.97
CA ALA A 175 -1.03 14.04 5.52
C ALA A 175 -0.75 15.47 5.08
N GLU A 176 -1.45 16.45 5.66
CA GLU A 176 -1.28 17.89 5.39
C GLU A 176 0.10 18.41 5.81
N ALA A 177 0.61 18.02 6.98
CA ALA A 177 1.94 18.42 7.42
C ALA A 177 3.03 17.77 6.56
N ALA A 178 2.86 16.49 6.20
CA ALA A 178 3.74 15.79 5.27
C ALA A 178 3.77 16.43 3.89
N LEU A 179 2.60 16.89 3.44
CA LEU A 179 2.44 17.59 2.18
C LEU A 179 3.12 18.95 2.22
N SER A 180 2.98 19.69 3.31
CA SER A 180 3.64 20.98 3.48
C SER A 180 5.17 20.87 3.37
N ASP A 181 5.77 19.84 3.96
CA ASP A 181 7.22 19.60 3.86
C ASP A 181 7.64 19.27 2.41
N LEU A 182 6.83 18.47 1.71
CA LEU A 182 7.09 18.11 0.31
C LEU A 182 6.98 19.32 -0.62
N PHE A 183 5.98 20.19 -0.41
CA PHE A 183 5.80 21.42 -1.17
C PHE A 183 6.89 22.44 -0.86
N ALA A 184 7.28 22.62 0.41
CA ALA A 184 8.38 23.50 0.80
C ALA A 184 9.69 23.09 0.13
N LEU A 185 9.98 21.79 0.05
CA LEU A 185 11.14 21.28 -0.67
C LEU A 185 11.03 21.52 -2.19
N ALA A 186 9.83 21.44 -2.75
CA ALA A 186 9.59 21.71 -4.16
C ALA A 186 9.68 23.20 -4.54
N GLU A 187 9.60 24.11 -3.56
CA GLU A 187 9.75 25.56 -3.75
C GLU A 187 11.21 26.01 -3.81
N ASP A 188 12.17 25.20 -3.33
CA ASP A 188 13.60 25.56 -3.25
C ASP A 188 14.25 25.81 -4.63
N GLY A 189 13.55 25.52 -5.74
CA GLY A 189 13.93 25.90 -7.11
C GLY A 189 15.13 25.15 -7.69
N GLU A 190 16.07 24.74 -6.84
CA GLU A 190 17.26 23.94 -7.16
C GLU A 190 17.03 22.44 -6.96
N THR A 191 15.86 22.05 -6.44
CA THR A 191 15.57 20.64 -6.14
C THR A 191 15.42 19.83 -7.42
N GLU A 192 16.38 18.93 -7.64
CA GLU A 192 16.37 18.01 -8.78
C GLU A 192 15.18 17.03 -8.71
N VAL A 193 14.69 16.62 -9.89
CA VAL A 193 13.58 15.64 -10.01
C VAL A 193 13.92 14.31 -9.33
N GLY A 194 15.19 13.89 -9.33
CA GLY A 194 15.63 12.66 -8.67
C GLY A 194 15.42 12.71 -7.14
N VAL A 195 15.83 13.81 -6.50
CA VAL A 195 15.62 14.03 -5.07
C VAL A 195 14.13 14.08 -4.75
N MET A 196 13.35 14.74 -5.60
CA MET A 196 11.90 14.83 -5.42
C MET A 196 11.21 13.47 -5.59
N LEU A 197 11.72 12.60 -6.46
CA LEU A 197 11.20 11.24 -6.65
C LEU A 197 11.44 10.37 -5.41
N GLU A 198 12.63 10.45 -4.80
CA GLU A 198 12.93 9.78 -3.53
C GLU A 198 12.04 10.29 -2.39
N GLN A 199 11.83 11.62 -2.30
CA GLN A 199 10.96 12.19 -1.26
C GLN A 199 9.49 11.88 -1.49
N LEU A 200 9.03 11.83 -2.74
CA LEU A 200 7.68 11.41 -3.09
C LEU A 200 7.47 9.94 -2.73
N GLU A 201 8.43 9.06 -3.02
CA GLU A 201 8.38 7.66 -2.61
C GLU A 201 8.32 7.53 -1.10
N HIS A 202 9.18 8.23 -0.38
CA HIS A 202 9.13 8.27 1.08
C HIS A 202 7.79 8.80 1.62
N PHE A 203 7.21 9.82 0.96
CA PHE A 203 5.91 10.37 1.31
C PHE A 203 4.77 9.36 1.10
N LEU A 204 4.80 8.58 0.02
CA LEU A 204 3.79 7.56 -0.28
C LEU A 204 3.96 6.30 0.58
N ASP A 205 5.19 5.93 0.93
CA ASP A 205 5.48 4.77 1.78
C ASP A 205 5.16 4.99 3.27
N THR A 206 4.95 6.25 3.65
CA THR A 206 4.67 6.64 5.02
C THR A 206 3.20 6.98 5.18
N GLY A 207 2.50 6.41 6.15
CA GLY A 207 1.10 6.73 6.48
C GLY A 207 0.06 5.99 5.64
N ASP A 208 -1.18 6.49 5.64
CA ASP A 208 -2.23 5.99 4.75
C ASP A 208 -2.05 6.55 3.34
N ILE A 209 -1.61 5.69 2.43
CA ILE A 209 -1.32 6.01 1.03
C ILE A 209 -2.52 6.71 0.36
N TRP A 210 -3.75 6.27 0.63
CA TRP A 210 -4.94 6.84 -0.01
C TRP A 210 -5.22 8.26 0.45
N SER A 211 -5.15 8.54 1.75
CA SER A 211 -5.29 9.90 2.27
C SER A 211 -4.22 10.85 1.73
N ARG A 212 -2.99 10.37 1.58
CA ARG A 212 -1.85 11.15 1.09
C ARG A 212 -1.91 11.41 -0.42
N LEU A 213 -2.27 10.39 -1.20
CA LEU A 213 -2.56 10.55 -2.63
C LEU A 213 -3.72 11.53 -2.84
N ALA A 214 -4.80 11.40 -2.06
CA ALA A 214 -5.94 12.31 -2.15
C ALA A 214 -5.56 13.76 -1.80
N ALA A 215 -4.81 13.95 -0.71
CA ALA A 215 -4.33 15.27 -0.30
C ALA A 215 -3.37 15.89 -1.33
N LEU A 216 -2.44 15.10 -1.86
CA LEU A 216 -1.52 15.53 -2.92
C LEU A 216 -2.26 15.88 -4.20
N THR A 217 -3.26 15.08 -4.59
CA THR A 217 -4.10 15.37 -5.78
C THR A 217 -4.87 16.67 -5.61
N ALA A 218 -5.48 16.89 -4.44
CA ALA A 218 -6.21 18.12 -4.14
C ALA A 218 -5.29 19.34 -4.19
N ALA A 219 -4.13 19.29 -3.52
CA ALA A 219 -3.18 20.39 -3.53
C ALA A 219 -2.61 20.71 -4.92
N LEU A 220 -2.34 19.69 -5.75
CA LEU A 220 -1.87 19.89 -7.12
C LEU A 220 -2.96 20.44 -8.05
N ASN A 221 -4.24 20.15 -7.79
CA ASN A 221 -5.36 20.73 -8.53
C ASN A 221 -5.65 22.18 -8.15
N ASP A 222 -5.52 22.51 -6.86
CA ASP A 222 -5.79 23.87 -6.36
C ASP A 222 -4.63 24.83 -6.68
N GLY A 223 -3.40 24.32 -6.80
CA GLY A 223 -2.22 25.10 -7.16
C GLY A 223 -2.09 25.38 -8.66
N PRO A 224 -1.52 26.52 -9.07
CA PRO A 224 -1.27 26.81 -10.48
C PRO A 224 -0.31 25.79 -11.12
N ALA A 225 -0.53 25.48 -12.40
CA ALA A 225 0.21 24.42 -13.12
C ALA A 225 1.72 24.68 -13.26
N ASN A 226 2.15 25.94 -13.11
CA ASN A 226 3.55 26.35 -13.26
C ASN A 226 4.35 26.27 -11.94
N GLN A 227 3.70 25.95 -10.81
CA GLN A 227 4.36 25.78 -9.53
C GLN A 227 4.74 24.32 -9.27
N HIS A 228 5.82 24.11 -8.52
CA HIS A 228 6.34 22.80 -8.10
C HIS A 228 6.61 21.86 -9.29
N LEU A 229 7.23 22.37 -10.36
CA LEU A 229 7.50 21.60 -11.59
C LEU A 229 8.28 20.31 -11.31
N ALA A 230 9.26 20.34 -10.41
CA ALA A 230 10.02 19.16 -10.03
C ALA A 230 9.12 18.07 -9.38
N LEU A 231 8.21 18.46 -8.49
CA LEU A 231 7.24 17.56 -7.85
C LEU A 231 6.22 17.01 -8.84
N ARG A 232 5.63 17.87 -9.67
CA ARG A 232 4.69 17.44 -10.72
C ARG A 232 5.35 16.46 -11.69
N THR A 233 6.60 16.72 -12.07
CA THR A 233 7.41 15.82 -12.91
C THR A 233 7.67 14.50 -12.21
N ALA A 234 8.09 14.51 -10.94
CA ALA A 234 8.32 13.29 -10.16
C ALA A 234 7.05 12.43 -10.06
N VAL A 235 5.88 13.05 -9.83
CA VAL A 235 4.57 12.35 -9.82
C VAL A 235 4.28 11.68 -11.16
N ILE A 236 4.46 12.40 -12.27
CA ILE A 236 4.25 11.83 -13.61
C ILE A 236 5.22 10.69 -13.86
N VAL A 237 6.50 10.85 -13.52
CA VAL A 237 7.54 9.83 -13.72
C VAL A 237 7.20 8.56 -12.94
N LYS A 238 6.93 8.68 -11.64
CA LYS A 238 6.61 7.56 -10.74
C LYS A 238 5.37 6.79 -11.21
N ALA A 239 4.28 7.50 -11.49
CA ALA A 239 3.02 6.87 -11.88
C ALA A 239 3.06 6.23 -13.29
N THR A 240 4.00 6.66 -14.16
CA THR A 240 4.18 6.09 -15.50
C THR A 240 5.40 5.17 -15.60
N GLU A 241 6.08 4.89 -14.50
CA GLU A 241 7.18 3.95 -14.46
C GLU A 241 6.62 2.51 -14.54
N PRO A 242 7.07 1.68 -15.49
CA PRO A 242 6.57 0.32 -15.59
C PRO A 242 7.10 -0.49 -14.40
N PHE A 243 6.23 -0.73 -13.42
CA PHE A 243 6.53 -1.62 -12.30
C PHE A 243 6.95 -3.01 -12.80
N PRO A 244 7.90 -3.67 -12.12
CA PRO A 244 8.29 -5.04 -12.44
C PRO A 244 7.13 -6.04 -12.33
N ASP A 245 6.10 -5.72 -11.53
CA ASP A 245 4.89 -6.51 -11.35
C ASP A 245 3.65 -5.67 -11.73
N ALA A 246 2.90 -6.11 -12.75
CA ALA A 246 1.70 -5.44 -13.27
C ALA A 246 0.53 -5.37 -12.25
N ASP A 247 0.65 -6.06 -11.11
CA ASP A 247 -0.39 -6.15 -10.08
C ASP A 247 -0.34 -5.02 -9.03
N TYR A 248 0.68 -4.14 -9.07
CA TYR A 248 0.90 -3.11 -8.04
C TYR A 248 0.51 -1.69 -8.45
N THR A 249 -0.17 -1.49 -9.59
CA THR A 249 -0.61 -0.12 -9.91
C THR A 249 -1.77 0.26 -9.02
N VAL A 250 -1.50 1.11 -8.02
CA VAL A 250 -2.53 1.73 -7.20
C VAL A 250 -3.38 2.58 -8.14
N PRO A 251 -4.67 2.27 -8.35
CA PRO A 251 -5.52 2.99 -9.30
C PRO A 251 -5.61 4.51 -9.04
N GLY A 252 -5.25 4.95 -7.83
CA GLY A 252 -5.17 6.35 -7.42
C GLY A 252 -4.03 7.13 -8.07
N GLU A 253 -2.85 6.52 -8.26
CA GLU A 253 -1.66 7.21 -8.82
C GLU A 253 -1.92 7.69 -10.25
N MET A 254 -2.62 6.89 -11.05
CA MET A 254 -3.00 7.25 -12.42
C MET A 254 -4.00 8.40 -12.50
N ARG A 255 -4.82 8.61 -11.47
CA ARG A 255 -5.70 9.79 -11.42
C ARG A 255 -4.93 11.06 -11.08
N MET A 256 -3.82 10.93 -10.33
CA MET A 256 -3.01 12.08 -9.94
C MET A 256 -2.21 12.68 -11.11
N ILE A 257 -1.84 11.89 -12.12
CA ILE A 257 -0.94 12.38 -13.18
C ILE A 257 -1.55 13.52 -14.00
N PHE A 258 -2.87 13.54 -14.18
CA PHE A 258 -3.56 14.63 -14.88
C PHE A 258 -3.68 15.88 -14.01
N ALA A 259 -3.90 15.71 -12.70
CA ALA A 259 -3.83 16.80 -11.73
C ALA A 259 -2.41 17.40 -11.66
N ALA A 260 -1.39 16.54 -11.69
CA ALA A 260 0.01 16.93 -11.71
C ALA A 260 0.38 17.67 -13.01
N ALA A 261 -0.09 17.21 -14.17
CA ALA A 261 0.16 17.91 -15.43
C ALA A 261 -0.58 19.26 -15.53
N GLY A 262 -1.78 19.36 -14.96
CA GLY A 262 -2.61 20.56 -15.04
C GLY A 262 -2.80 21.03 -16.47
N CYS A 263 -2.60 22.33 -16.72
CA CYS A 263 -2.62 22.93 -18.05
C CYS A 263 -1.22 23.18 -18.63
N SER A 264 -0.15 22.62 -18.04
CA SER A 264 1.21 22.84 -18.52
C SER A 264 1.48 22.01 -19.77
N GLU A 265 1.82 22.67 -20.88
CA GLU A 265 2.10 21.99 -22.15
C GLU A 265 3.27 21.01 -22.05
N GLU A 266 4.32 21.37 -21.31
CA GLU A 266 5.50 20.52 -21.13
C GLU A 266 5.15 19.24 -20.36
N LEU A 267 4.40 19.37 -19.27
CA LEU A 267 4.00 18.23 -18.45
C LEU A 267 2.97 17.35 -19.15
N LEU A 268 2.03 17.95 -19.91
CA LEU A 268 1.08 17.20 -20.74
C LEU A 268 1.79 16.44 -21.86
N SER A 269 2.83 17.02 -22.46
CA SER A 269 3.67 16.35 -23.46
C SER A 269 4.43 15.17 -22.85
N LEU A 270 5.06 15.37 -21.69
CA LEU A 270 5.77 14.32 -20.95
C LEU A 270 4.84 13.17 -20.55
N LEU A 271 3.68 13.51 -19.95
CA LEU A 271 2.64 12.56 -19.57
C LEU A 271 2.17 11.75 -20.78
N SER A 272 1.92 12.41 -21.90
CA SER A 272 1.44 11.75 -23.12
C SER A 272 2.47 10.78 -23.69
N LEU A 273 3.74 11.18 -23.72
CA LEU A 273 4.83 10.35 -24.20
C LEU A 273 5.01 9.10 -23.33
N ARG A 274 5.09 9.28 -22.01
CA ARG A 274 5.29 8.18 -21.05
C ARG A 274 4.05 7.29 -20.93
N GLY A 275 2.86 7.88 -20.93
CA GLY A 275 1.59 7.15 -20.92
C GLY A 275 1.44 6.25 -22.15
N ARG A 276 1.83 6.73 -23.34
CA ARG A 276 1.84 5.91 -24.56
C ARG A 276 2.83 4.74 -24.45
N ALA A 277 4.04 5.00 -23.96
CA ALA A 277 5.04 3.95 -23.75
C ALA A 277 4.54 2.89 -22.75
N LEU A 278 3.86 3.32 -21.69
CA LEU A 278 3.26 2.43 -20.71
C LEU A 278 2.14 1.59 -21.33
N LEU A 279 1.22 2.18 -22.08
CA LEU A 279 0.13 1.45 -22.76
C LEU A 279 0.65 0.44 -23.77
N HIS A 280 1.72 0.78 -24.48
CA HIS A 280 2.37 -0.15 -25.41
C HIS A 280 2.98 -1.35 -24.66
N ARG A 281 3.54 -1.13 -23.46
CA ARG A 281 4.13 -2.21 -22.65
C ARG A 281 3.09 -3.01 -21.87
N ILE A 282 2.03 -2.37 -21.37
CA ILE A 282 1.00 -2.95 -20.53
C ILE A 282 -0.38 -2.43 -20.99
N PRO A 283 -0.98 -3.04 -22.04
CA PRO A 283 -2.28 -2.60 -22.58
C PRO A 283 -3.42 -2.62 -21.55
N ALA A 284 -3.32 -3.50 -20.54
CA ALA A 284 -4.27 -3.60 -19.43
C ALA A 284 -4.39 -2.30 -18.59
N MET A 285 -3.48 -1.34 -18.76
CA MET A 285 -3.54 -0.06 -18.06
C MET A 285 -4.56 0.93 -18.65
N ALA A 286 -5.10 0.67 -19.84
CA ALA A 286 -6.02 1.58 -20.53
C ALA A 286 -7.23 2.05 -19.69
N PRO A 287 -7.89 1.20 -18.87
CA PRO A 287 -9.03 1.63 -18.04
C PRO A 287 -8.67 2.65 -16.95
N TYR A 288 -7.40 2.80 -16.60
CA TYR A 288 -6.94 3.74 -15.57
C TYR A 288 -6.62 5.13 -16.13
N PHE A 289 -6.54 5.27 -17.46
CA PHE A 289 -6.44 6.58 -18.11
C PHE A 289 -7.85 7.19 -18.30
N PRO A 290 -7.95 8.53 -18.42
CA PRO A 290 -9.16 9.17 -18.92
C PRO A 290 -9.56 8.59 -20.28
N PRO A 291 -10.86 8.52 -20.59
CA PRO A 291 -11.33 8.03 -21.88
C PRO A 291 -10.67 8.79 -23.04
N ALA A 292 -10.42 8.10 -24.15
CA ALA A 292 -9.76 8.68 -25.32
C ALA A 292 -10.45 9.97 -25.84
N GLY A 293 -11.77 10.10 -25.65
CA GLY A 293 -12.52 11.34 -25.93
C GLY A 293 -12.02 12.53 -25.10
N VAL A 294 -11.91 12.35 -23.78
CA VAL A 294 -11.43 13.39 -22.85
C VAL A 294 -10.01 13.82 -23.19
N VAL A 295 -9.12 12.87 -23.51
CA VAL A 295 -7.74 13.17 -23.90
C VAL A 295 -7.69 13.94 -25.23
N ARG A 296 -8.61 13.66 -26.16
CA ARG A 296 -8.72 14.40 -27.43
C ARG A 296 -9.23 15.82 -27.22
N ASP A 297 -10.19 16.00 -26.32
CA ASP A 297 -10.71 17.32 -25.96
C ASP A 297 -9.62 18.18 -25.32
N LEU A 298 -8.81 17.60 -24.43
CA LEU A 298 -7.61 18.25 -23.88
C LEU A 298 -6.61 18.65 -24.97
N ALA A 299 -6.42 17.81 -25.99
CA ALA A 299 -5.56 18.14 -27.12
C ALA A 299 -6.07 19.35 -27.92
N GLY A 300 -7.39 19.53 -28.00
CA GLY A 300 -8.02 20.71 -28.62
C GLY A 300 -7.77 21.99 -27.83
N GLY A 301 -7.64 21.90 -26.50
CA GLY A 301 -7.25 23.03 -25.65
C GLY A 301 -5.80 23.50 -25.83
N CYS A 302 -4.94 22.68 -26.46
CA CYS A 302 -3.52 22.95 -26.69
C CYS A 302 -3.18 23.15 -28.18
N GLU A 303 -4.15 23.58 -29.00
CA GLU A 303 -3.97 23.67 -30.45
C GLU A 303 -2.68 24.39 -30.87
N GLY A 304 -1.94 23.77 -31.80
CA GLY A 304 -0.67 24.29 -32.31
C GLY A 304 0.58 23.91 -31.52
N SER A 305 0.46 23.33 -30.32
CA SER A 305 1.64 22.95 -29.52
C SER A 305 2.11 21.50 -29.74
N ALA A 306 3.32 21.20 -29.26
CA ALA A 306 3.83 19.84 -29.23
C ALA A 306 2.97 18.92 -28.33
N ALA A 307 2.38 19.47 -27.28
CA ALA A 307 1.50 18.76 -26.36
C ALA A 307 0.23 18.25 -27.07
N ALA A 308 -0.38 19.05 -27.95
CA ALA A 308 -1.55 18.62 -28.72
C ALA A 308 -1.26 17.44 -29.65
N ARG A 309 -0.04 17.32 -30.18
CA ARG A 309 0.36 16.13 -30.96
C ARG A 309 0.54 14.92 -30.05
N ALA A 310 1.25 15.08 -28.94
CA ALA A 310 1.47 13.98 -27.99
C ALA A 310 0.16 13.45 -27.38
N LEU A 311 -0.77 14.34 -27.00
CA LEU A 311 -2.09 13.97 -26.48
C LEU A 311 -2.94 13.25 -27.52
N ARG A 312 -2.90 13.67 -28.79
CA ARG A 312 -3.58 12.95 -29.88
C ARG A 312 -3.02 11.55 -30.08
N ASP A 313 -1.70 11.39 -29.98
CA ASP A 313 -1.05 10.07 -30.05
C ASP A 313 -1.46 9.18 -28.87
N LEU A 314 -1.52 9.74 -27.66
CA LEU A 314 -1.99 9.01 -26.46
C LEU A 314 -3.46 8.60 -26.63
N ALA A 315 -4.32 9.50 -27.09
CA ALA A 315 -5.74 9.21 -27.32
C ALA A 315 -5.93 8.10 -28.37
N ALA A 316 -5.11 8.07 -29.42
CA ALA A 316 -5.11 7.01 -30.42
C ALA A 316 -4.68 5.66 -29.81
N ALA A 317 -3.63 5.65 -28.98
CA ALA A 317 -3.19 4.45 -28.28
C ALA A 317 -4.26 3.89 -27.32
N LEU A 318 -4.97 4.78 -26.60
CA LEU A 318 -6.08 4.39 -25.73
C LEU A 318 -7.26 3.82 -26.51
N ALA A 319 -7.60 4.41 -27.65
CA ALA A 319 -8.66 3.87 -28.51
C ALA A 319 -8.29 2.49 -29.07
N ALA A 320 -7.02 2.27 -29.44
CA ALA A 320 -6.52 0.98 -29.90
C ALA A 320 -6.53 -0.07 -28.78
N ALA A 321 -6.14 0.30 -27.56
CA ALA A 321 -6.14 -0.61 -26.40
C ALA A 321 -7.56 -0.93 -25.89
N GLY A 322 -8.51 -0.02 -26.05
CA GLY A 322 -9.92 -0.19 -25.67
C GLY A 322 -10.79 -0.88 -26.73
N ALA A 323 -10.30 -1.08 -27.95
CA ALA A 323 -11.01 -1.83 -28.98
C ALA A 323 -11.08 -3.31 -28.55
N PRO A 324 -12.28 -3.91 -28.40
CA PRO A 324 -12.38 -5.33 -28.11
C PRO A 324 -11.65 -6.09 -29.22
N ALA A 325 -10.78 -7.03 -28.84
CA ALA A 325 -10.05 -7.91 -29.75
C ALA A 325 -11.04 -8.76 -30.59
N GLN A 326 -11.62 -8.18 -31.62
CA GLN A 326 -12.50 -8.81 -32.60
C GLN A 326 -11.78 -8.89 -33.94
N SER A 327 -10.66 -9.62 -34.04
CA SER A 327 -10.11 -10.05 -35.34
C SER A 327 -8.93 -11.01 -35.18
N SER A 328 -9.07 -12.13 -34.49
CA SER A 328 -8.11 -13.25 -34.56
C SER A 328 -8.73 -14.52 -33.96
N GLY A 329 -9.62 -15.19 -34.70
CA GLY A 329 -10.17 -16.47 -34.24
C GLY A 329 -11.55 -16.86 -34.77
N GLN A 330 -11.85 -16.54 -36.03
CA GLN A 330 -12.98 -17.15 -36.74
C GLN A 330 -12.42 -18.07 -37.84
N ALA A 331 -12.06 -19.29 -37.45
CA ALA A 331 -11.94 -20.44 -38.34
C ALA A 331 -11.84 -21.74 -37.51
N SER A 332 -12.98 -22.27 -37.05
CA SER A 332 -13.34 -23.70 -37.11
C SER A 332 -14.60 -24.00 -36.28
N GLU A 333 -15.50 -24.79 -36.88
CA GLU A 333 -16.60 -25.56 -36.25
C GLU A 333 -17.72 -24.76 -35.57
N THR A 334 -18.77 -24.35 -36.26
CA THR A 334 -19.89 -25.15 -36.84
C THR A 334 -20.62 -26.07 -35.84
N ALA A 335 -21.84 -25.65 -35.49
CA ALA A 335 -23.01 -26.45 -35.09
C ALA A 335 -23.08 -27.13 -33.71
N ARG A 336 -23.85 -26.52 -32.78
CA ARG A 336 -25.12 -27.11 -32.27
C ARG A 336 -25.92 -26.16 -31.36
N SER A 337 -27.12 -25.85 -31.85
CA SER A 337 -28.41 -25.80 -31.14
C SER A 337 -28.64 -24.86 -29.93
N ARG A 338 -29.44 -23.82 -30.20
CA ARG A 338 -30.45 -23.14 -29.32
C ARG A 338 -31.43 -24.16 -28.67
N PRO A 339 -32.33 -23.81 -27.72
CA PRO A 339 -32.75 -22.50 -27.15
C PRO A 339 -32.81 -22.48 -25.59
N ALA A 340 -33.17 -21.45 -24.80
CA ALA A 340 -34.21 -20.41 -24.88
C ALA A 340 -33.91 -19.25 -23.89
N ALA A 341 -34.12 -17.99 -24.29
CA ALA A 341 -35.15 -17.06 -23.77
C ALA A 341 -35.01 -16.56 -22.32
N ALA A 342 -34.55 -15.31 -22.15
CA ALA A 342 -34.99 -14.40 -21.09
C ALA A 342 -34.79 -12.93 -21.54
N ARG A 343 -35.75 -12.08 -21.18
CA ARG A 343 -36.01 -10.70 -21.65
C ARG A 343 -34.95 -9.67 -21.22
N PRO A 344 -34.80 -8.54 -21.93
CA PRO A 344 -33.99 -7.41 -21.48
C PRO A 344 -34.73 -6.54 -20.45
N VAL A 345 -34.04 -6.17 -19.37
CA VAL A 345 -34.44 -5.11 -18.44
C VAL A 345 -33.67 -3.85 -18.82
N THR A 346 -34.42 -2.79 -19.16
CA THR A 346 -33.92 -1.44 -19.43
C THR A 346 -33.73 -0.70 -18.10
N PRO A 347 -32.58 -0.04 -17.86
CA PRO A 347 -32.51 1.08 -16.95
C PRO A 347 -32.47 2.39 -17.75
N GLY A 348 -33.45 3.26 -17.47
CA GLY A 348 -33.64 4.56 -18.10
C GLY A 348 -32.49 5.53 -17.82
N PHE A 349 -32.08 6.20 -18.89
CA PHE A 349 -31.34 7.45 -18.84
C PHE A 349 -32.23 8.56 -18.28
N VAL A 350 -31.81 9.19 -17.18
CA VAL A 350 -32.31 10.52 -16.81
C VAL A 350 -31.40 11.54 -17.52
N GLN A 351 -31.90 12.08 -18.63
CA GLN A 351 -31.50 13.39 -19.11
C GLN A 351 -32.12 14.43 -18.18
N THR A 352 -31.34 15.38 -17.69
CA THR A 352 -31.88 16.70 -17.38
C THR A 352 -30.97 17.77 -17.95
N VAL A 353 -31.63 18.62 -18.71
CA VAL A 353 -31.18 19.59 -19.69
C VAL A 353 -30.63 20.86 -19.01
N ALA A 354 -29.63 21.44 -19.67
CA ALA A 354 -29.13 22.79 -19.45
C ALA A 354 -30.14 23.84 -19.94
N GLY A 355 -30.25 24.98 -19.24
CA GLY A 355 -30.81 26.19 -19.87
C GLY A 355 -31.09 27.38 -18.94
N ALA A 356 -30.87 28.57 -19.52
CA ALA A 356 -31.10 29.96 -19.04
C ALA A 356 -30.05 30.49 -18.04
N ARG A 357 -29.16 31.45 -18.33
CA ARG A 357 -29.17 32.70 -19.14
C ARG A 357 -30.20 33.74 -18.70
N GLN A 358 -29.66 34.89 -18.26
CA GLN A 358 -30.23 36.24 -18.13
C GLN A 358 -31.02 36.59 -16.85
N ALA A 359 -30.36 37.34 -15.97
CA ALA A 359 -30.73 38.71 -15.60
C ALA A 359 -29.45 39.52 -15.38
#